data_AF-A0A060BQK9-F1
#
_entry.id   AF-A0A060BQK9-F1
#
_cell.length_a   1.000
_cell.length_b   1.000
_cell.length_c   1.000
_cell.angle_alpha   90.00
_cell.angle_beta   90.00
_cell.angle_gamma   90.00
#
_symmetry.space_group_name_H-M   'P 1'
#
loop_
_entity.id
_entity.type
_entity.pdbx_description
1 polymer ?
#
loop_
_entity_poly.entity_id
_entity_poly.type
_entity_poly.pdbx_seq_one_letter_code
_entity_poly.pdbx_strand_id
1 'polypeptide(L)'
;MIPGDNRHGWLAAALQAKWIVAHAGDRPRVKSWLIDELIEYPQSPMAMTDIFTALCPGPEPLPFSRADWPQPDFKPFNLPPARTAVLHTGASTPLKFWPPAHWRHLAGWLAERGVTPVWSAGPGEESLTARIDPEGRYASYAGRLDLAQMWE
;
A
#
# COMPACT_ATOMS: atom_id res chain seq x y z
N MET A 1 11.51 -6.55 -9.05
CA MET A 1 11.84 -7.49 -7.95
C MET A 1 10.58 -8.30 -7.69
N ILE A 2 10.62 -9.61 -7.88
CA ILE A 2 9.46 -10.49 -7.69
C ILE A 2 9.58 -11.04 -6.25
N PRO A 3 8.66 -10.70 -5.34
CA PRO A 3 8.57 -11.38 -4.04
C PRO A 3 8.46 -12.89 -4.29
N GLY A 4 9.26 -13.71 -3.58
CA GLY A 4 9.29 -15.17 -3.77
C GLY A 4 10.45 -15.74 -4.60
N ASP A 5 11.48 -14.95 -4.93
CA ASP A 5 12.71 -15.48 -5.56
C ASP A 5 13.65 -16.10 -4.52
N ASN A 6 14.17 -17.31 -4.78
CA ASN A 6 14.97 -18.06 -3.79
C ASN A 6 16.32 -17.41 -3.48
N ARG A 7 16.81 -16.47 -4.30
CA ARG A 7 18.07 -15.76 -4.03
C ARG A 7 18.08 -15.04 -2.68
N HIS A 8 16.92 -14.71 -2.12
CA HIS A 8 16.81 -14.09 -0.81
C HIS A 8 17.19 -15.05 0.34
N GLY A 9 17.27 -16.36 0.08
CA GLY A 9 17.81 -17.34 1.04
C GLY A 9 19.25 -17.02 1.45
N TRP A 10 20.06 -16.44 0.55
CA TRP A 10 21.41 -15.96 0.89
C TRP A 10 21.40 -14.85 1.93
N LEU A 11 20.47 -13.90 1.81
CA LEU A 11 20.31 -12.84 2.79
C LEU A 11 19.78 -13.39 4.11
N ALA A 12 18.78 -14.29 4.08
CA ALA A 12 18.23 -14.92 5.27
C ALA A 12 19.32 -15.68 6.06
N ALA A 13 20.16 -16.45 5.37
CA ALA A 13 21.28 -17.15 5.99
C ALA A 13 22.33 -16.20 6.57
N ALA A 14 22.66 -15.10 5.87
CA ALA A 14 23.57 -14.08 6.38
C ALA A 14 23.02 -13.38 7.63
N LEU A 15 21.69 -13.25 7.73
CA LEU A 15 20.98 -12.77 8.92
C LEU A 15 20.78 -13.87 9.99
N GLN A 16 21.41 -15.03 9.83
CA GLN A 16 21.35 -16.17 10.75
C GLN A 16 19.94 -16.73 10.97
N ALA A 17 19.10 -16.69 9.92
CA ALA A 17 17.85 -17.44 9.93
C ALA A 17 18.13 -18.91 10.21
N LYS A 18 17.38 -19.50 11.14
CA LYS A 18 17.59 -20.90 11.58
C LYS A 18 17.00 -21.92 10.62
N TRP A 19 16.00 -21.52 9.85
CA TRP A 19 15.28 -22.36 8.91
C TRP A 19 14.73 -21.48 7.80
N ILE A 20 15.04 -21.83 6.55
CA ILE A 20 14.69 -21.05 5.37
C ILE A 20 13.83 -21.96 4.47
N VAL A 21 12.55 -21.60 4.35
CA VAL A 21 11.56 -22.30 3.53
C VAL A 21 11.29 -21.48 2.27
N ALA A 22 11.25 -22.14 1.11
CA ALA A 22 10.91 -21.49 -0.15
C ALA A 22 10.23 -22.46 -1.11
N HIS A 23 9.70 -21.94 -2.22
CA HIS A 23 9.12 -22.82 -3.24
C HIS A 23 10.19 -23.52 -4.09
N ALA A 24 9.89 -24.75 -4.49
CA ALA A 24 10.69 -25.54 -5.41
C ALA A 24 10.62 -25.00 -6.85
N GLY A 25 11.57 -25.44 -7.68
CA GLY A 25 11.55 -25.18 -9.13
C GLY A 25 12.22 -23.89 -9.59
N ASP A 26 12.67 -23.01 -8.68
CA ASP A 26 13.43 -21.81 -9.06
C ASP A 26 14.77 -22.17 -9.73
N ARG A 27 15.15 -21.38 -10.74
CA ARG A 27 16.37 -21.55 -11.53
C ARG A 27 17.15 -20.24 -11.64
N PRO A 28 18.50 -20.29 -11.67
CA PRO A 28 19.35 -21.48 -11.56
C PRO A 28 19.36 -22.07 -10.13
N ARG A 29 19.72 -23.36 -9.99
CA ARG A 29 19.69 -24.10 -8.72
C ARG A 29 20.49 -23.42 -7.58
N VAL A 30 21.50 -22.61 -7.91
CA VAL A 30 22.31 -21.87 -6.95
C VAL A 30 21.51 -20.86 -6.12
N LYS A 31 20.34 -20.41 -6.62
CA LYS A 31 19.43 -19.58 -5.83
C LYS A 31 18.89 -20.32 -4.61
N SER A 32 18.76 -21.64 -4.70
CA SER A 32 18.16 -22.48 -3.66
C SER A 32 19.18 -23.16 -2.74
N TRP A 33 20.47 -22.80 -2.81
CA TRP A 33 21.53 -23.49 -2.05
C TRP A 33 21.42 -23.34 -0.53
N LEU A 34 20.86 -22.23 -0.06
CA LEU A 34 20.67 -21.93 1.36
C LEU A 34 19.21 -22.05 1.78
N ILE A 35 18.45 -22.88 1.07
CA ILE A 35 17.07 -23.19 1.43
C ILE A 35 17.09 -24.54 2.13
N ASP A 36 16.58 -24.57 3.36
CA ASP A 36 16.52 -25.78 4.18
C ASP A 36 15.35 -26.67 3.75
N GLU A 37 14.24 -26.06 3.32
CA GLU A 37 13.02 -26.76 2.91
C GLU A 37 12.42 -26.17 1.63
N LEU A 38 12.19 -27.04 0.65
CA LEU A 38 11.56 -26.68 -0.61
C LEU A 38 10.14 -27.23 -0.66
N ILE A 39 9.15 -26.34 -0.70
CA ILE A 39 7.73 -26.67 -0.84
C ILE A 39 7.35 -26.61 -2.32
N GLU A 40 6.55 -27.56 -2.80
CA GLU A 40 6.07 -27.51 -4.18
C GLU A 40 5.33 -26.20 -4.48
N TYR A 41 5.55 -25.66 -5.68
CA TYR A 41 4.81 -24.48 -6.12
C TYR A 41 3.36 -24.90 -6.45
N PRO A 42 2.33 -24.14 -6.04
CA PRO A 42 0.94 -24.46 -6.32
C PRO A 42 0.68 -24.65 -7.83
N GLN A 43 0.01 -25.75 -8.19
CA GLN A 43 -0.31 -26.08 -9.59
C GLN A 43 -1.65 -25.48 -10.07
N SER A 44 -2.39 -24.82 -9.19
CA SER A 44 -3.64 -24.12 -9.51
C SER A 44 -3.49 -22.61 -9.28
N PRO A 45 -4.14 -21.76 -10.11
CA PRO A 45 -4.13 -20.32 -9.89
C PRO A 45 -4.71 -19.93 -8.53
N MET A 46 -4.01 -19.07 -7.80
CA MET A 46 -4.43 -18.52 -6.51
C MET A 46 -3.82 -17.12 -6.29
N ALA A 47 -4.24 -16.41 -5.25
CA ALA A 47 -3.66 -15.12 -4.94
C ALA A 47 -2.19 -15.29 -4.50
N MET A 48 -1.33 -14.34 -4.86
CA MET A 48 0.09 -14.39 -4.50
C MET A 48 0.32 -14.45 -2.98
N THR A 49 -0.58 -13.86 -2.20
CA THR A 49 -0.58 -13.95 -0.74
C THR A 49 -0.78 -15.37 -0.25
N ASP A 50 -1.69 -16.12 -0.86
CA ASP A 50 -1.99 -17.50 -0.49
C ASP A 50 -0.80 -18.42 -0.78
N ILE A 51 -0.11 -18.17 -1.90
CA ILE A 51 1.14 -18.85 -2.27
C ILE A 51 2.19 -18.67 -1.16
N PHE A 52 2.40 -17.44 -0.68
CA PHE A 52 3.39 -17.19 0.39
C PHE A 52 2.95 -17.74 1.74
N THR A 53 1.66 -17.73 2.06
CA THR A 53 1.16 -18.33 3.30
C THR A 53 1.42 -19.84 3.34
N ALA A 54 1.44 -20.53 2.19
CA ALA A 54 1.81 -21.94 2.12
C ALA A 54 3.25 -22.25 2.60
N LEU A 55 4.14 -21.25 2.66
CA LEU A 55 5.49 -21.39 3.20
C LEU A 55 5.55 -21.41 4.73
N CYS A 56 4.45 -21.05 5.41
CA CYS A 56 4.35 -21.02 6.86
C CYS A 56 3.05 -21.74 7.29
N PRO A 57 3.03 -23.08 7.29
CA PRO A 57 1.84 -23.83 7.66
C PRO A 57 1.45 -23.53 9.12
N GLY A 58 0.17 -23.33 9.35
CA GLY A 58 -0.37 -23.00 10.67
C GLY A 58 -1.89 -23.00 10.67
N PRO A 59 -2.53 -22.82 11.84
CA PRO A 59 -3.96 -22.58 11.89
C PRO A 59 -4.33 -21.32 11.10
N GLU A 60 -5.56 -21.25 10.61
CA GLU A 60 -6.06 -20.02 10.01
C GLU A 60 -5.92 -18.84 10.98
N PRO A 61 -5.48 -17.66 10.50
CA PRO A 61 -5.41 -16.48 11.35
C PRO A 61 -6.81 -16.13 11.85
N LEU A 62 -6.87 -15.52 13.04
CA LEU A 62 -8.13 -14.96 13.53
C LEU A 62 -8.68 -13.94 12.52
N PRO A 63 -10.01 -13.84 12.37
CA PRO A 63 -10.61 -12.80 11.55
C PRO A 63 -10.11 -11.42 11.95
N PHE A 64 -9.93 -10.54 10.95
CA PHE A 64 -9.55 -9.16 11.19
C PHE A 64 -10.48 -8.50 12.22
N SER A 65 -9.91 -8.00 13.31
CA SER A 65 -10.61 -7.19 14.30
C SER A 65 -10.02 -5.79 14.33
N ARG A 66 -10.88 -4.78 14.19
CA ARG A 66 -10.46 -3.38 14.39
C ARG A 66 -9.94 -3.14 15.81
N ALA A 67 -10.36 -3.94 16.79
CA ALA A 67 -9.92 -3.80 18.17
C ALA A 67 -8.43 -4.14 18.38
N ASP A 68 -7.84 -4.94 17.48
CA ASP A 68 -6.40 -5.26 17.51
C ASP A 68 -5.53 -4.06 17.06
N TRP A 69 -6.17 -3.04 16.49
CA TRP A 69 -5.53 -1.83 15.97
C TRP A 69 -6.19 -0.61 16.60
N PRO A 70 -5.91 -0.33 17.89
CA PRO A 70 -6.49 0.82 18.56
C PRO A 70 -6.08 2.10 17.84
N GLN A 71 -7.01 3.06 17.83
CA GLN A 71 -6.75 4.35 17.24
C GLN A 71 -5.55 5.03 17.93
N PRO A 72 -4.52 5.44 17.18
CA PRO A 72 -3.38 6.15 17.75
C PRO A 72 -3.76 7.57 18.17
N ASP A 73 -3.05 8.11 19.16
CA ASP A 73 -3.14 9.53 19.50
C ASP A 73 -2.69 10.39 18.31
N PHE A 74 -3.45 11.42 17.99
CA PHE A 74 -3.14 12.34 16.89
C PHE A 74 -3.35 13.80 17.31
N LYS A 75 -2.67 14.71 16.61
CA LYS A 75 -2.83 16.15 16.84
C LYS A 75 -4.15 16.62 16.23
N PRO A 76 -4.94 17.47 16.92
CA PRO A 76 -6.19 18.00 16.37
C PRO A 76 -5.99 18.66 15.00
N PHE A 77 -6.91 18.41 14.08
CA PHE A 77 -6.95 19.03 12.76
C PHE A 77 -8.40 19.25 12.29
N ASN A 78 -8.56 20.04 11.23
CA ASN A 78 -9.87 20.28 10.65
C ASN A 78 -10.30 19.05 9.86
N LEU A 79 -11.22 18.26 10.41
CA LEU A 79 -11.80 17.12 9.72
C LEU A 79 -12.55 17.55 8.46
N PRO A 80 -12.53 16.72 7.40
CA PRO A 80 -13.34 16.97 6.24
C PRO A 80 -14.85 16.87 6.59
N PRO A 81 -15.74 17.48 5.78
CA PRO A 81 -17.18 17.33 5.96
C PRO A 81 -17.63 15.86 5.90
N ALA A 82 -18.77 15.54 6.54
CA ALA A 82 -19.24 14.15 6.69
C ALA A 82 -19.43 13.37 5.37
N ARG A 83 -19.71 14.05 4.25
CA ARG A 83 -19.88 13.43 2.93
C ARG A 83 -18.76 13.86 1.99
N THR A 84 -17.57 13.32 2.23
CA THR A 84 -16.34 13.67 1.51
C THR A 84 -15.79 12.52 0.69
N ALA A 85 -15.13 12.86 -0.42
CA ALA A 85 -14.25 11.96 -1.17
C ALA A 85 -12.81 12.48 -1.12
N VAL A 86 -11.89 11.67 -0.60
CA VAL A 86 -10.45 11.99 -0.59
C VAL A 86 -9.85 11.63 -1.94
N LEU A 87 -9.29 12.61 -2.62
CA LEU A 87 -8.60 12.46 -3.90
C LEU A 87 -7.09 12.53 -3.66
N HIS A 88 -6.45 11.37 -3.55
CA HIS A 88 -5.00 11.26 -3.35
C HIS A 88 -4.26 11.37 -4.68
N THR A 89 -3.47 12.43 -4.83
CA THR A 89 -2.82 12.78 -6.10
C THR A 89 -1.40 12.25 -6.22
N GLY A 90 -0.79 11.86 -5.09
CA GLY A 90 0.56 11.31 -4.99
C GLY A 90 0.68 9.90 -5.56
N ALA A 91 1.88 9.57 -6.04
CA ALA A 91 2.20 8.21 -6.49
C ALA A 91 3.73 7.99 -6.50
N SER A 92 4.14 6.73 -6.34
CA SER A 92 5.56 6.36 -6.27
C SER A 92 6.40 6.70 -7.51
N THR A 93 5.79 6.92 -8.67
CA THR A 93 6.51 7.24 -9.91
C THR A 93 5.69 8.19 -10.79
N PRO A 94 6.31 9.14 -11.52
CA PRO A 94 5.58 10.08 -12.38
C PRO A 94 4.71 9.43 -13.46
N LEU A 95 5.08 8.24 -13.93
CA LEU A 95 4.29 7.48 -14.92
C LEU A 95 2.91 7.04 -14.40
N LYS A 96 2.71 7.03 -13.08
CA LYS A 96 1.44 6.69 -12.44
C LYS A 96 0.57 7.93 -12.17
N PHE A 97 1.07 9.13 -12.47
CA PHE A 97 0.29 10.34 -12.25
C PHE A 97 -0.86 10.43 -13.24
N TRP A 98 -2.05 10.70 -12.71
CA TRP A 98 -3.19 11.00 -13.55
C TRP A 98 -3.16 12.48 -13.98
N PRO A 99 -3.48 12.81 -15.24
CA PRO A 99 -3.44 14.18 -15.73
C PRO A 99 -4.27 15.15 -14.87
N PRO A 100 -3.79 16.38 -14.59
CA PRO A 100 -4.50 17.32 -13.74
C PRO A 100 -5.92 17.66 -14.20
N ALA A 101 -6.18 17.65 -15.51
CA ALA A 101 -7.51 17.86 -16.06
C ALA A 101 -8.52 16.78 -15.62
N HIS A 102 -8.09 15.53 -15.50
CA HIS A 102 -8.97 14.43 -15.11
C HIS A 102 -9.34 14.52 -13.63
N TRP A 103 -8.38 14.87 -12.77
CA TRP A 103 -8.65 15.17 -11.35
C TRP A 103 -9.65 16.31 -11.18
N ARG A 104 -9.47 17.42 -11.92
CA ARG A 104 -10.42 18.55 -11.89
C ARG A 104 -11.81 18.13 -12.30
N HIS A 105 -11.93 17.33 -13.36
CA HIS A 105 -13.21 16.83 -13.84
C HIS A 105 -13.89 15.92 -12.80
N LEU A 106 -13.14 14.99 -12.20
CA LEU A 106 -13.64 14.10 -11.16
C LEU A 106 -14.13 14.88 -9.92
N ALA A 107 -13.35 15.87 -9.46
CA ALA A 107 -13.74 16.71 -8.34
C ALA A 107 -15.04 17.48 -8.62
N GLY A 108 -15.17 18.07 -9.82
CA GLY A 108 -16.42 18.72 -10.25
C GLY A 108 -17.61 17.75 -10.26
N TRP A 109 -17.43 16.57 -10.86
CA TRP A 109 -18.46 15.54 -10.96
C TRP A 109 -18.96 15.04 -9.59
N LEU A 110 -18.05 14.91 -8.61
CA LEU A 110 -18.37 14.56 -7.23
C LEU A 110 -19.14 15.69 -6.53
N ALA A 111 -18.66 16.93 -6.68
CA ALA A 111 -19.28 18.11 -6.08
C ALA A 111 -20.72 18.31 -6.57
N GLU A 112 -20.98 18.13 -7.87
CA GLU A 112 -22.33 18.16 -8.47
C GLU A 112 -23.29 17.14 -7.86
N ARG A 113 -22.76 16.06 -7.28
CA ARG A 113 -23.53 14.99 -6.61
C ARG A 113 -23.60 15.18 -5.10
N GLY A 114 -23.16 16.33 -4.60
CA GLY A 114 -23.13 16.69 -3.18
C GLY A 114 -22.10 15.90 -2.38
N VAL A 115 -21.05 15.36 -3.02
CA VAL A 115 -19.90 14.77 -2.34
C VAL A 115 -18.76 15.78 -2.39
N THR A 116 -18.31 16.25 -1.24
CA THR A 116 -17.26 17.26 -1.16
C THR A 116 -15.91 16.62 -1.52
N PRO A 117 -15.23 17.05 -2.58
CA PRO A 117 -13.86 16.61 -2.84
C PRO A 117 -12.91 17.22 -1.82
N VAL A 118 -11.90 16.46 -1.38
CA VAL A 118 -10.74 17.00 -0.67
C VAL A 118 -9.46 16.42 -1.25
N TRP A 119 -8.40 17.21 -1.31
CA TRP A 119 -7.13 16.79 -1.86
C TRP A 119 -6.21 16.19 -0.79
N SER A 120 -5.48 15.13 -1.14
CA SER A 120 -4.32 14.69 -0.36
C SER A 120 -3.14 14.32 -1.27
N ALA A 121 -1.95 14.38 -0.69
CA ALA A 121 -0.69 13.97 -1.30
C ALA A 121 0.33 13.73 -0.16
N GLY A 122 1.41 13.01 -0.45
CA GLY A 122 2.49 12.82 0.52
C GLY A 122 3.26 14.11 0.83
N PRO A 123 4.11 14.10 1.87
CA PRO A 123 5.02 15.21 2.15
C PRO A 123 5.91 15.52 0.95
N GLY A 124 6.02 16.80 0.56
CA GLY A 124 6.80 17.22 -0.62
C GLY A 124 6.07 17.08 -1.96
N GLU A 125 4.84 16.58 -1.98
CA GLU A 125 4.01 16.41 -3.18
C GLU A 125 2.93 17.49 -3.32
N GLU A 126 2.99 18.58 -2.54
CA GLU A 126 2.00 19.65 -2.50
C GLU A 126 1.81 20.31 -3.87
N SER A 127 2.89 20.37 -4.65
CA SER A 127 2.88 20.90 -6.02
C SER A 127 1.97 20.12 -6.97
N LEU A 128 1.73 18.83 -6.74
CA LEU A 128 0.79 18.03 -7.54
C LEU A 128 -0.63 18.54 -7.37
N THR A 129 -1.04 18.77 -6.12
CA THR A 129 -2.36 19.33 -5.80
C THR A 129 -2.48 20.77 -6.30
N ALA A 130 -1.47 21.61 -6.10
CA ALA A 130 -1.48 23.00 -6.56
C ALA A 130 -1.63 23.14 -8.08
N ARG A 131 -1.13 22.18 -8.87
CA ARG A 131 -1.33 22.15 -10.34
C ARG A 131 -2.75 21.78 -10.74
N ILE A 132 -3.45 21.02 -9.90
CA ILE A 132 -4.83 20.58 -10.14
C ILE A 132 -5.81 21.67 -9.73
N ASP A 133 -5.60 22.28 -8.57
CA ASP A 133 -6.52 23.25 -7.99
C ASP A 133 -5.75 24.49 -7.48
N PRO A 134 -5.17 25.30 -8.40
CA PRO A 134 -4.33 26.45 -8.05
C PRO A 134 -5.10 27.54 -7.28
N GLU A 135 -6.42 27.58 -7.45
CA GLU A 135 -7.32 28.52 -6.77
C GLU A 135 -7.77 28.03 -5.38
N GLY A 136 -7.42 26.78 -5.00
CA GLY A 136 -7.77 26.23 -3.70
C GLY A 136 -9.28 26.10 -3.49
N ARG A 137 -10.03 25.69 -4.52
CA ARG A 137 -11.49 25.56 -4.48
C ARG A 137 -11.95 24.47 -3.50
N TYR A 138 -11.13 23.46 -3.27
CA TYR A 138 -11.37 22.40 -2.31
C TYR A 138 -10.27 22.34 -1.23
N ALA A 139 -10.63 21.86 -0.04
CA ALA A 139 -9.68 21.71 1.05
C ALA A 139 -8.53 20.77 0.65
N SER A 140 -7.31 21.10 1.06
CA SER A 140 -6.11 20.30 0.79
C SER A 140 -5.37 19.94 2.08
N TYR A 141 -5.14 18.64 2.22
CA TYR A 141 -4.37 18.00 3.29
C TYR A 141 -3.00 17.52 2.81
N ALA A 142 -2.61 17.83 1.56
CA ALA A 142 -1.34 17.42 0.97
C ALA A 142 -0.14 17.81 1.83
N GLY A 143 0.62 16.82 2.29
CA GLY A 143 1.80 17.02 3.15
C GLY A 143 1.52 17.56 4.56
N ARG A 144 0.26 17.63 4.99
CA ARG A 144 -0.14 18.28 6.27
C ARG A 144 -0.54 17.34 7.38
N LEU A 145 -0.84 16.08 7.04
CA LEU A 145 -1.28 15.07 7.99
C LEU A 145 -0.18 14.04 8.24
N ASP A 146 -0.10 13.56 9.47
CA ASP A 146 0.64 12.36 9.81
C ASP A 146 -0.24 11.10 9.71
N LEU A 147 0.37 9.93 9.84
CA LEU A 147 -0.35 8.64 9.74
C LEU A 147 -1.41 8.46 10.83
N ALA A 148 -1.23 9.06 12.01
CA ALA A 148 -2.21 8.96 13.07
C ALA A 148 -3.46 9.79 12.74
N GLN A 149 -3.28 10.98 12.16
CA GLN A 149 -4.39 11.82 11.68
C GLN A 149 -5.16 11.19 10.50
N MET A 150 -4.53 10.33 9.69
CA MET A 150 -5.20 9.60 8.60
C MET A 150 -6.08 8.43 9.08
N TRP A 151 -6.06 8.13 10.39
CA TRP A 151 -6.92 7.11 11.00
C TRP A 151 -8.38 7.59 11.15
N GLU A 152 -8.58 8.91 11.18
CA GLU A 152 -9.88 9.60 11.27
C GLU A 152 -10.55 9.77 9.90
#